data_AF-A0A251UIG2-F1
#
_entry.id   AF-A0A251UIG2-F1
#
_cell.length_a   1.000
_cell.length_b   1.000
_cell.length_c   1.000
_cell.angle_alpha   90.00
_cell.angle_beta   90.00
_cell.angle_gamma   90.00
#
_symmetry.space_group_name_H-M   'P 1'
#
loop_
_entity.id
_entity.type
_entity.pdbx_description
1 polymer ?
#
loop_
_entity_poly.entity_id
_entity_poly.type
_entity_poly.pdbx_seq_one_letter_code
_entity_poly.pdbx_strand_id
1 'polypeptide(L)' 'MLVPVGYGIKKLQIMLTTVDGLVSVDTLIEERLTEESINEYVQSCDIVAFNKILHQWWTGILSIRP' A
#
# COMPACT_ATOMS: atom_id res chain seq x y z
N MET A 1 9.64 -0.96 -4.86
CA MET A 1 10.62 -2.04 -5.07
C MET A 1 9.89 -3.36 -5.26
N LEU A 2 10.30 -4.19 -6.22
CA LEU A 2 9.74 -5.54 -6.38
C LEU A 2 10.47 -6.52 -5.48
N VAL A 3 9.71 -7.30 -4.71
CA VAL A 3 10.25 -8.28 -3.75
C VAL A 3 9.79 -9.68 -4.14
N PRO A 4 10.71 -10.65 -4.33
CA PRO A 4 10.33 -12.02 -4.64
C PRO A 4 9.65 -12.68 -3.42
N VAL A 5 8.53 -13.37 -3.65
CA VAL A 5 7.81 -14.14 -2.60
C VAL A 5 7.87 -15.66 -2.82
N GLY A 6 8.35 -16.10 -3.99
CA GLY A 6 8.47 -17.50 -4.37
C GLY A 6 7.71 -17.81 -5.66
N TYR A 7 7.97 -18.99 -6.26
CA TYR A 7 7.23 -19.49 -7.43
C TYR A 7 7.14 -18.51 -8.62
N GLY A 8 8.17 -17.67 -8.81
CA GLY A 8 8.18 -16.65 -9.87
C GLY A 8 7.34 -15.40 -9.60
N ILE A 9 6.58 -15.37 -8.50
CA ILE A 9 5.72 -14.26 -8.09
C ILE A 9 6.57 -13.19 -7.39
N LYS A 10 6.32 -11.93 -7.75
CA LYS A 10 6.94 -10.76 -7.13
C LYS A 10 5.84 -9.85 -6.60
N LYS A 11 5.92 -9.50 -5.32
CA LYS A 11 5.07 -8.46 -4.74
C LYS A 11 5.69 -7.09 -4.99
N LEU A 12 4.85 -6.10 -5.18
CA LEU A 12 5.28 -4.71 -5.26
C LEU A 12 5.21 -4.08 -3.86
N GLN A 13 6.36 -3.67 -3.33
CA GLN A 13 6.43 -2.87 -2.11
C GLN A 13 6.60 -1.39 -2.45
N ILE A 14 5.68 -0.57 -1.97
CA ILE A 14 5.75 0.90 -2.11
C ILE A 14 5.78 1.55 -0.74
N MET A 15 6.57 2.61 -0.63
CA MET A 15 6.57 3.48 0.53
C MET A 15 5.72 4.71 0.21
N LEU A 16 4.86 5.11 1.15
CA LEU A 16 4.03 6.29 1.03
C LEU A 16 4.04 7.07 2.33
N THR A 17 3.79 8.37 2.24
CA THR A 17 3.67 9.24 3.39
C THR A 17 2.34 9.99 3.30
N THR A 18 1.54 9.91 4.36
CA THR A 18 0.25 10.60 4.47
C THR A 18 0.28 11.61 5.60
N VAL A 19 -0.60 12.61 5.50
CA VAL A 19 -0.78 13.65 6.51
C VAL A 19 -2.14 13.47 7.18
N ASP A 20 -2.12 13.45 8.51
CA ASP A 20 -3.30 13.38 9.38
C ASP A 20 -4.30 14.48 8.99
N GLY A 21 -5.54 14.08 8.70
CA GLY A 21 -6.63 15.00 8.33
C GLY A 21 -6.73 15.38 6.85
N LEU A 22 -5.77 14.97 6.00
CA LEU A 22 -5.87 15.16 4.54
C LEU A 22 -6.28 13.87 3.81
N VAL A 23 -5.60 12.76 4.10
CA VAL A 23 -5.83 11.48 3.42
C VAL A 23 -5.70 10.35 4.43
N SER A 24 -6.73 9.49 4.51
CA SER A 24 -6.66 8.24 5.26
C SER A 24 -6.05 7.12 4.42
N VAL A 25 -5.23 6.28 5.05
CA VAL A 25 -4.64 5.12 4.39
C VAL A 25 -5.70 4.09 4.01
N ASP A 26 -6.72 3.90 4.85
CA ASP A 26 -7.80 2.96 4.56
C ASP A 26 -8.56 3.36 3.29
N THR A 27 -8.93 4.64 3.17
CA THR A 27 -9.58 5.19 1.97
C THR A 27 -8.71 5.06 0.73
N LEU A 28 -7.39 5.30 0.86
CA LEU A 28 -6.46 5.11 -0.25
C LEU A 28 -6.41 3.65 -0.72
N ILE A 29 -6.42 2.70 0.21
CA ILE A 29 -6.40 1.27 -0.12
C ILE A 29 -7.71 0.90 -0.82
N GLU A 30 -8.85 1.22 -0.21
CA GLU A 30 -10.17 0.82 -0.68
C GLU A 30 -10.56 1.46 -2.02
N GLU A 31 -10.38 2.78 -2.16
CA GLU A 31 -10.88 3.53 -3.31
C GLU A 31 -9.89 3.59 -4.49
N ARG A 32 -8.61 3.27 -4.28
CA ARG A 32 -7.57 3.41 -5.32
C ARG A 32 -6.79 2.13 -5.59
N LEU A 33 -6.40 1.39 -4.55
CA LEU A 33 -5.56 0.20 -4.71
C LEU A 33 -6.37 -1.09 -4.85
N THR A 34 -7.65 -1.08 -4.47
CA THR A 34 -8.58 -2.21 -4.63
C THR A 34 -9.80 -1.86 -5.49
N GLU A 35 -9.71 -0.80 -6.31
CA GLU A 35 -10.76 -0.42 -7.25
C GLU A 35 -10.91 -1.49 -8.36
N GLU A 36 -12.12 -1.64 -8.92
CA GLU A 36 -12.40 -2.64 -9.97
C GLU A 36 -11.48 -2.50 -11.19
N SER A 37 -11.06 -1.26 -11.51
CA SER A 37 -10.21 -0.94 -12.65
C SER A 37 -8.81 -1.57 -12.57
N ILE A 38 -8.28 -1.81 -11.36
CA ILE A 38 -6.92 -2.33 -11.13
C ILE A 38 -6.90 -3.78 -10.63
N ASN A 39 -8.06 -4.37 -10.36
CA ASN A 39 -8.21 -5.72 -9.81
C ASN A 39 -7.66 -6.83 -10.74
N GLU A 40 -7.51 -6.55 -12.04
CA GLU A 40 -6.83 -7.45 -12.98
C GLU A 40 -5.31 -7.56 -12.74
N TYR A 41 -4.73 -6.57 -12.07
CA TYR A 41 -3.28 -6.48 -11.78
C TYR A 41 -2.94 -6.60 -10.29
N VAL A 42 -3.94 -6.47 -9.41
CA VAL A 42 -3.77 -6.42 -7.96
C VAL A 42 -4.80 -7.33 -7.32
N GLN A 43 -4.36 -8.47 -6.79
CA GLN A 43 -5.20 -9.38 -6.03
C GLN A 43 -5.47 -8.91 -4.60
N SER A 44 -4.51 -8.19 -4.00
CA SER A 44 -4.65 -7.67 -2.63
C SER A 44 -3.58 -6.65 -2.29
N CYS A 45 -3.89 -5.81 -1.31
CA CYS A 45 -2.98 -4.83 -0.74
C CYS A 45 -2.97 -4.95 0.79
N ASP A 46 -1.79 -5.12 1.38
CA ASP A 46 -1.61 -5.15 2.84
C ASP A 46 -0.66 -4.06 3.32
N ILE A 47 -0.85 -3.59 4.55
CA ILE A 47 0.09 -2.71 5.26
C ILE A 47 1.17 -3.57 5.93
N VAL A 48 2.43 -3.40 5.56
CA VAL A 48 3.57 -4.13 6.14
C VAL A 48 4.09 -3.44 7.39
N ALA A 49 4.19 -2.12 7.34
CA ALA A 49 4.64 -1.29 8.44
C ALA A 49 3.97 0.07 8.32
N PHE A 50 3.59 0.66 9.44
CA PHE A 50 3.01 2.00 9.48
C PHE A 50 3.50 2.72 10.73
N ASN A 51 4.28 3.78 10.54
CA ASN A 51 4.94 4.50 11.63
C ASN A 51 4.64 6.00 11.55
N LYS A 52 4.36 6.60 12.70
CA LYS A 52 4.21 8.04 12.84
C LYS A 52 5.59 8.68 12.92
N ILE A 53 5.88 9.63 12.02
CA ILE A 53 7.19 10.30 11.95
C ILE A 53 7.16 11.68 12.62
N LEU A 54 6.04 12.40 12.51
CA LEU A 54 5.82 13.71 13.15
C LEU A 54 4.38 13.82 13.67
N HIS A 55 4.05 14.89 14.39
CA HIS A 55 2.72 15.12 15.00
C HIS A 55 1.53 14.87 14.05
N GLN A 56 1.71 15.05 12.75
CA GLN A 56 0.67 14.87 11.73
C GLN A 56 1.10 14.01 10.52
N TRP A 57 2.27 13.37 10.54
CA TRP A 57 2.78 12.67 9.35
C TRP A 57 2.99 11.20 9.66
N TRP A 58 2.46 10.34 8.78
CA TRP A 58 2.63 8.91 8.85
C TRP A 58 3.32 8.40 7.60
N THR A 59 4.20 7.42 7.78
CA THR A 59 4.83 6.72 6.66
C THR A 59 4.53 5.24 6.75
N GLY A 60 4.06 4.72 5.63
CA GLY A 60 3.67 3.34 5.46
C GLY A 60 4.47 2.63 4.39
N ILE A 61 4.68 1.34 4.58
CA ILE A 61 5.09 0.42 3.53
C ILE A 61 3.88 -0.45 3.20
N LEU A 62 3.38 -0.34 1.97
CA LEU A 62 2.34 -1.22 1.44
C LEU A 62 2.97 -2.35 0.64
N SER A 63 2.34 -3.52 0.72
CA SER A 63 2.66 -4.71 -0.05
C SER A 63 1.48 -5.04 -0.94
N ILE A 64 1.68 -4.87 -2.25
CA ILE A 64 0.70 -5.17 -3.28
C ILE A 64 1.05 -6.53 -3.87
N ARG A 65 0.08 -7.46 -3.80
CA ARG A 65 0.17 -8.77 -4.46
C ARG A 65 -0.54 -8.68 -5.82
N PRO A 66 0.14 -9.11 -6.90
CA PRO A 66 -0.51 -9.25 -8.21
C PRO A 66 -1.51 -10.40 -8.20
#